data_AF-A0A957Q0M2-F1
#
_entry.id   AF-A0A957Q0M2-F1
#
_cell.length_a   1.000
_cell.length_b   1.000
_cell.length_c   1.000
_cell.angle_alpha   90.00
_cell.angle_beta   90.00
_cell.angle_gamma   90.00
#
_symmetry.space_group_name_H-M   'P 1'
#
loop_
_entity.id
_entity.type
_entity.pdbx_description
1 polymer ?
#
loop_
_entity_poly.entity_id
_entity_poly.type
_entity_poly.pdbx_seq_one_letter_code
_entity_poly.pdbx_strand_id
1 'polypeptide(L)'
;MASAKPPEGAKLFKHQLRLLLPPLVTELHRSIRAWSLAGYSPGPVWPRRIYFNEEGVVAFHFLDGARPNRVMAVGGAPALAAWLVLLDKWIETFVVLARARTVWTVAELTSALPFVAPAYLPERLVAHPPNNWERVAQALALSIADGELKGTPTNRHWQPSATSTRERPKLYSQS
;
A
#
# COMPACT_ATOMS: atom_id res chain seq x y z
N MET A 1 -27.46 -11.61 8.51
CA MET A 1 -27.17 -10.52 7.55
C MET A 1 -25.69 -10.60 7.21
N ALA A 2 -25.32 -10.49 5.93
CA ALA A 2 -24.08 -11.04 5.39
C ALA A 2 -22.81 -10.34 5.92
N SER A 3 -22.02 -11.10 6.70
CA SER A 3 -20.58 -10.86 6.85
C SER A 3 -19.99 -10.74 5.44
N ALA A 4 -19.50 -9.56 5.07
CA ALA A 4 -18.94 -9.34 3.74
C ALA A 4 -17.79 -10.33 3.54
N LYS A 5 -18.03 -11.33 2.69
CA LYS A 5 -17.02 -12.31 2.32
C LYS A 5 -15.82 -11.53 1.77
N PRO A 6 -14.58 -11.82 2.21
CA PRO A 6 -13.41 -11.14 1.66
C PRO A 6 -13.38 -11.32 0.14
N PRO A 7 -12.70 -10.42 -0.60
CA PRO A 7 -12.53 -10.57 -2.04
C PRO A 7 -12.04 -11.97 -2.40
N GLU A 8 -12.41 -12.44 -3.59
CA GLU A 8 -12.00 -13.76 -4.05
C GLU A 8 -10.47 -13.92 -3.97
N GLY A 9 -10.02 -15.06 -3.43
CA GLY A 9 -8.61 -15.33 -3.19
C GLY A 9 -7.97 -14.56 -2.02
N ALA A 10 -8.61 -13.52 -1.47
CA ALA A 10 -8.01 -12.72 -0.41
C ALA A 10 -7.97 -13.49 0.92
N LYS A 11 -6.79 -13.53 1.55
CA LYS A 11 -6.59 -14.12 2.87
C LYS A 11 -6.01 -13.09 3.81
N LEU A 12 -6.18 -13.34 5.10
CA LEU A 12 -5.61 -12.49 6.15
C LEU A 12 -4.12 -12.27 5.94
N PHE A 13 -3.68 -11.04 6.22
CA PHE A 13 -2.32 -10.58 6.01
C PHE A 13 -1.27 -11.57 6.54
N LYS A 14 -1.47 -12.04 7.77
CA LYS A 14 -0.57 -12.99 8.46
C LYS A 14 -0.41 -14.36 7.77
N HIS A 15 -1.32 -14.76 6.88
CA HIS A 15 -1.27 -16.07 6.21
C HIS A 15 -0.57 -16.02 4.85
N GLN A 16 -0.18 -14.83 4.39
CA GLN A 16 0.30 -14.62 3.03
C GLN A 16 1.61 -13.84 2.97
N LEU A 17 2.37 -13.83 4.07
CA LEU A 17 3.63 -13.09 4.18
C LEU A 17 4.63 -13.41 3.07
N ARG A 18 4.64 -14.67 2.58
CA ARG A 18 5.49 -15.11 1.46
C ARG A 18 5.23 -14.37 0.14
N LEU A 19 4.07 -13.75 -0.01
CA LEU A 19 3.69 -13.00 -1.21
C LEU A 19 4.19 -11.56 -1.19
N LEU A 20 4.71 -11.06 -0.06
CA LEU A 20 5.14 -9.67 0.14
C LEU A 20 6.45 -9.33 -0.58
N LEU A 21 6.51 -9.68 -1.86
CA LEU A 21 7.58 -9.29 -2.76
C LEU A 21 7.46 -7.80 -3.11
N PRO A 22 8.57 -7.12 -3.44
CA PRO A 22 8.57 -5.69 -3.67
C PRO A 22 7.52 -5.15 -4.67
N PRO A 23 7.20 -5.82 -5.81
CA PRO A 23 6.13 -5.36 -6.69
C PRO A 23 4.76 -5.36 -6.01
N LEU A 24 4.43 -6.43 -5.26
CA LEU A 24 3.15 -6.52 -4.56
C LEU A 24 3.03 -5.43 -3.50
N VAL A 25 4.11 -5.13 -2.76
CA VAL A 25 4.12 -4.03 -1.77
C VAL A 25 3.73 -2.70 -2.41
N THR A 26 4.12 -2.46 -3.66
CA THR A 26 3.71 -1.26 -4.42
C THR A 26 2.19 -1.25 -4.64
N GLU A 27 1.62 -2.37 -5.08
CA GLU A 27 0.16 -2.47 -5.28
C GLU A 27 -0.61 -2.33 -3.96
N LEU A 28 -0.09 -2.90 -2.86
CA LEU A 28 -0.71 -2.73 -1.54
C LEU A 28 -0.73 -1.24 -1.13
N HIS A 29 0.34 -0.48 -1.38
CA HIS A 29 0.34 0.97 -1.17
C HIS A 29 -0.68 1.68 -2.06
N ARG A 30 -0.79 1.32 -3.34
CA ARG A 30 -1.79 1.91 -4.25
C ARG A 30 -3.21 1.64 -3.79
N SER A 31 -3.48 0.41 -3.33
CA SER A 31 -4.78 0.03 -2.81
C SER A 31 -5.16 0.88 -1.59
N ILE A 32 -4.25 1.05 -0.62
CA ILE A 32 -4.49 1.93 0.54
C ILE A 32 -4.65 3.41 0.13
N ARG A 33 -3.86 3.89 -0.83
CA ARG A 33 -3.98 5.26 -1.34
C ARG A 33 -5.34 5.49 -1.99
N ALA A 34 -5.87 4.51 -2.72
CA ALA A 34 -7.20 4.60 -3.34
C ALA A 34 -8.32 4.86 -2.33
N TRP A 35 -8.26 4.28 -1.12
CA TRP A 35 -9.20 4.60 -0.03
C TRP A 35 -9.13 6.09 0.35
N SER A 36 -7.92 6.60 0.53
CA SER A 36 -7.70 8.02 0.90
C SER A 36 -8.18 8.97 -0.20
N LEU A 37 -7.89 8.66 -1.46
CA LEU A 37 -8.35 9.43 -2.62
C LEU A 37 -9.88 9.40 -2.78
N ALA A 38 -10.52 8.29 -2.39
CA ALA A 38 -11.98 8.18 -2.34
C ALA A 38 -12.61 8.93 -1.15
N GLY A 39 -11.80 9.53 -0.25
CA GLY A 39 -12.28 10.25 0.93
C GLY A 39 -12.69 9.34 2.09
N TYR A 40 -12.27 8.08 2.08
CA TYR A 40 -12.60 7.10 3.11
C TYR A 40 -11.37 6.58 3.85
N SER A 41 -11.51 6.40 5.16
CA SER A 41 -10.56 5.66 5.99
C SER A 41 -11.16 4.29 6.32
N PRO A 42 -10.39 3.20 6.17
CA PRO A 42 -10.83 1.86 6.58
C PRO A 42 -10.92 1.70 8.13
N GLY A 43 -10.67 2.77 8.88
CA GLY A 43 -10.53 2.75 10.32
C GLY A 43 -9.14 2.25 10.73
N PRO A 44 -8.97 1.79 11.98
CA PRO A 44 -7.63 1.50 12.48
C PRO A 44 -7.00 0.27 11.79
N VAL A 45 -5.72 0.38 11.46
CA VAL A 45 -4.94 -0.60 10.68
C VAL A 45 -4.26 -1.59 11.62
N TRP A 46 -4.56 -2.89 11.52
CA TRP A 46 -3.86 -3.95 12.25
C TRP A 46 -4.01 -5.33 11.58
N PRO A 47 -3.11 -6.30 11.86
CA PRO A 47 -2.96 -7.53 11.07
C PRO A 47 -4.23 -8.38 10.89
N ARG A 48 -5.08 -8.44 11.91
CA ARG A 48 -6.26 -9.32 11.94
C ARG A 48 -7.48 -8.80 11.17
N ARG A 49 -7.42 -7.57 10.63
CA ARG A 49 -8.51 -6.98 9.85
C ARG A 49 -8.22 -6.88 8.37
N ILE A 50 -6.98 -7.14 7.96
CA ILE A 50 -6.52 -6.80 6.63
C ILE A 50 -6.37 -8.08 5.84
N TYR A 51 -7.02 -8.09 4.69
CA TYR A 51 -6.99 -9.15 3.71
C TYR A 51 -6.33 -8.58 2.47
N PHE A 52 -5.50 -9.39 1.80
CA PHE A 52 -5.00 -9.04 0.48
C PHE A 52 -4.96 -10.28 -0.42
N ASN A 53 -4.88 -10.08 -1.73
CA ASN A 53 -4.69 -11.13 -2.73
C ASN A 53 -3.39 -10.91 -3.53
N GLU A 54 -3.08 -11.82 -4.44
CA GLU A 54 -1.85 -11.80 -5.25
C GLU A 54 -1.78 -10.58 -6.19
N GLU A 55 -2.92 -9.97 -6.47
CA GLU A 55 -3.04 -8.74 -7.27
C GLU A 55 -2.82 -7.46 -6.46
N GLY A 56 -2.67 -7.56 -5.13
CA GLY A 56 -2.45 -6.42 -4.25
C GLY A 56 -3.71 -5.63 -3.89
N VAL A 57 -4.89 -6.20 -4.13
CA VAL A 57 -6.15 -5.63 -3.66
C VAL A 57 -6.24 -5.80 -2.15
N VAL A 58 -6.35 -4.69 -1.42
CA VAL A 58 -6.52 -4.69 0.03
C VAL A 58 -7.99 -4.54 0.38
N ALA A 59 -8.47 -5.45 1.24
CA ALA A 59 -9.79 -5.38 1.85
C ALA A 59 -9.69 -5.38 3.37
N PHE A 60 -10.71 -4.78 3.99
CA PHE A 60 -10.80 -4.66 5.43
C PHE A 60 -12.03 -5.39 5.94
N HIS A 61 -11.85 -6.17 6.99
CA HIS A 61 -12.97 -6.68 7.76
C HIS A 61 -13.49 -5.58 8.69
N PHE A 62 -14.79 -5.40 8.70
CA PHE A 62 -15.51 -4.48 9.58
C PHE A 62 -16.37 -5.31 10.54
N LEU A 63 -16.53 -4.83 11.77
CA LEU A 63 -17.53 -5.39 12.68
C LEU A 63 -18.93 -5.19 12.08
N ASP A 64 -19.87 -6.06 12.41
CA ASP A 64 -21.24 -5.96 11.90
C ASP A 64 -21.84 -4.57 12.20
N GLY A 65 -22.39 -3.93 11.16
CA GLY A 65 -22.95 -2.58 11.22
C GLY A 65 -21.92 -1.43 11.18
N ALA A 66 -20.62 -1.70 11.26
CA ALA A 66 -19.59 -0.68 11.11
C ALA A 66 -19.42 -0.28 9.63
N ARG A 67 -19.23 1.02 9.38
CA ARG A 67 -18.98 1.58 8.04
C ARG A 67 -17.57 2.19 8.00
N PRO A 68 -16.95 2.30 6.81
CA PRO A 68 -15.75 3.11 6.65
C PRO A 68 -15.99 4.54 7.12
N ASN A 69 -15.03 5.11 7.82
CA ASN A 69 -15.12 6.49 8.29
C ASN A 69 -14.79 7.43 7.13
N ARG A 70 -15.42 8.60 7.07
CA ARG A 70 -14.90 9.67 6.20
C ARG A 70 -13.53 10.10 6.72
N VAL A 71 -12.62 10.41 5.81
CA VAL A 71 -11.32 10.97 6.18
C VAL A 71 -11.56 12.29 6.90
N MET A 72 -11.07 12.42 8.14
CA MET A 72 -11.17 13.64 8.95
C MET A 72 -10.22 14.73 8.45
N ALA A 73 -10.29 15.93 9.03
CA ALA A 73 -9.52 17.12 8.64
C ALA A 73 -7.98 16.91 8.52
N VAL A 74 -7.42 15.90 9.19
CA VAL A 74 -5.98 15.53 9.10
C VAL A 74 -5.62 14.61 7.93
N GLY A 75 -6.57 14.31 7.04
CA GLY A 75 -6.30 13.51 5.84
C GLY A 75 -6.01 12.03 6.12
N GLY A 76 -5.42 11.35 5.13
CA GLY A 76 -5.01 9.94 5.22
C GLY A 76 -3.75 9.68 6.05
N ALA A 77 -3.16 10.71 6.67
CA ALA A 77 -1.87 10.65 7.34
C ALA A 77 -1.79 9.63 8.49
N PRO A 78 -2.75 9.54 9.43
CA PRO A 78 -2.71 8.53 10.48
C PRO A 78 -2.82 7.10 9.93
N ALA A 79 -3.64 6.92 8.89
CA ALA A 79 -3.78 5.63 8.23
C ALA A 79 -2.49 5.22 7.51
N LEU A 80 -1.82 6.16 6.84
CA LEU A 80 -0.53 5.94 6.21
C LEU A 80 0.55 5.59 7.23
N ALA A 81 0.64 6.32 8.35
CA ALA A 81 1.60 6.02 9.42
C ALA A 81 1.40 4.60 9.97
N ALA A 82 0.17 4.25 10.33
CA ALA A 82 -0.15 2.91 10.82
C ALA A 82 0.11 1.82 9.76
N TRP A 83 -0.12 2.13 8.49
CA TRP A 83 0.19 1.24 7.37
C TRP A 83 1.69 0.98 7.20
N LEU A 84 2.52 2.01 7.28
CA LEU A 84 3.98 1.87 7.21
C LEU A 84 4.51 1.02 8.37
N VAL A 85 4.04 1.28 9.59
CA VAL A 85 4.43 0.51 10.78
C VAL A 85 3.96 -0.94 10.69
N LEU A 86 2.77 -1.18 10.14
CA LEU A 86 2.28 -2.53 9.91
C LEU A 86 3.15 -3.31 8.91
N LEU A 87 3.44 -2.73 7.74
CA LEU A 87 4.24 -3.41 6.71
C LEU A 87 5.65 -3.77 7.23
N ASP A 88 6.25 -2.86 8.00
CA ASP A 88 7.59 -3.05 8.56
C ASP A 88 7.67 -4.22 9.58
N LYS A 89 6.54 -4.78 10.02
CA LYS A 89 6.55 -5.99 10.86
C LYS A 89 7.01 -7.23 10.12
N TRP A 90 6.95 -7.23 8.79
CA TRP A 90 7.28 -8.40 7.95
C TRP A 90 8.13 -8.08 6.72
N ILE A 91 8.26 -6.81 6.36
CA ILE A 91 9.06 -6.35 5.23
C ILE A 91 10.13 -5.40 5.78
N GLU A 92 11.33 -5.45 5.23
CA GLU A 92 12.39 -4.51 5.62
C GLU A 92 11.96 -3.04 5.41
N THR A 93 12.27 -2.18 6.38
CA THR A 93 11.83 -0.77 6.42
C THR A 93 12.16 -0.02 5.14
N PHE A 94 13.36 -0.21 4.61
CA PHE A 94 13.81 0.46 3.40
C PHE A 94 13.04 0.00 2.17
N VAL A 95 12.63 -1.28 2.11
CA VAL A 95 11.78 -1.80 1.03
C VAL A 95 10.39 -1.18 1.12
N VAL A 96 9.80 -1.13 2.33
CA VAL A 96 8.50 -0.48 2.56
C VAL A 96 8.54 0.97 2.07
N LEU A 97 9.54 1.75 2.50
CA LEU A 97 9.62 3.16 2.15
C LEU A 97 10.01 3.40 0.69
N ALA A 98 10.91 2.61 0.12
CA ALA A 98 11.25 2.71 -1.30
C ALA A 98 10.00 2.49 -2.17
N ARG A 99 9.15 1.51 -1.82
CA ARG A 99 7.88 1.30 -2.51
C ARG A 99 6.86 2.39 -2.22
N ALA A 100 6.76 2.85 -0.97
CA ALA A 100 5.88 3.95 -0.60
C ALA A 100 6.19 5.22 -1.42
N ARG A 101 7.45 5.57 -1.62
CA ARG A 101 7.87 6.76 -2.41
C ARG A 101 7.47 6.71 -3.88
N THR A 102 7.17 5.54 -4.43
CA THR A 102 6.65 5.41 -5.81
C THR A 102 5.15 5.67 -5.93
N VAL A 103 4.46 5.73 -4.79
CA VAL A 103 2.98 5.81 -4.72
C VAL A 103 2.53 7.08 -4.02
N TRP A 104 3.20 7.48 -2.94
CA TRP A 104 2.84 8.61 -2.11
C TRP A 104 3.76 9.80 -2.40
N THR A 105 3.19 11.00 -2.40
CA THR A 105 3.95 12.24 -2.49
C THR A 105 4.78 12.47 -1.24
N VAL A 106 5.84 13.28 -1.35
CA VAL A 106 6.64 13.68 -0.18
C VAL A 106 5.77 14.40 0.85
N ALA A 107 4.81 15.24 0.42
CA ALA A 107 3.88 15.91 1.32
C ALA A 107 3.02 14.92 2.13
N GLU A 108 2.47 13.88 1.48
CA GLU A 108 1.71 12.83 2.16
C GLU A 108 2.59 12.07 3.16
N LEU A 109 3.83 11.71 2.78
CA LEU A 109 4.79 11.05 3.66
C LEU A 109 5.19 11.91 4.86
N THR A 110 5.46 13.20 4.64
CA THR A 110 5.74 14.18 5.71
C THR A 110 4.57 14.31 6.67
N SER A 111 3.35 14.37 6.16
CA SER A 111 2.15 14.48 7.00
C SER A 111 1.95 13.26 7.90
N ALA A 112 2.43 12.08 7.49
CA ALA A 112 2.33 10.85 8.28
C ALA A 112 3.37 10.76 9.41
N LEU A 113 4.49 11.47 9.32
CA LEU A 113 5.61 11.34 10.27
C LEU A 113 5.21 11.57 11.75
N PRO A 114 4.39 12.56 12.13
CA PRO A 114 3.99 12.73 13.53
C PRO A 114 3.18 11.56 14.09
N PHE A 115 2.48 10.82 13.22
CA PHE A 115 1.53 9.76 13.61
C PHE A 115 2.17 8.38 13.72
N VAL A 116 3.47 8.25 13.46
CA VAL A 116 4.17 6.96 13.63
C VAL A 116 4.41 6.63 15.10
N ALA A 117 4.37 7.61 16.01
CA ALA A 117 4.62 7.37 17.43
C ALA A 117 3.48 6.57 18.09
N PRO A 118 3.75 5.75 19.12
CA PRO A 118 2.77 4.83 19.71
C PRO A 118 1.48 5.48 20.19
N ALA A 119 1.56 6.73 20.68
CA ALA A 119 0.41 7.49 21.15
C ALA A 119 -0.65 7.75 20.06
N TYR A 120 -0.27 7.65 18.79
CA TYR A 120 -1.14 7.89 17.64
C TYR A 120 -1.44 6.62 16.83
N LEU A 121 -0.77 5.51 17.15
CA LEU A 121 -0.99 4.24 16.49
C LEU A 121 -2.14 3.46 17.11
N PRO A 122 -2.83 2.60 16.35
CA PRO A 122 -3.81 1.68 16.94
C PRO A 122 -3.15 0.79 18.00
N GLU A 123 -3.72 0.69 19.20
CA GLU A 123 -3.18 -0.12 20.31
C GLU A 123 -2.86 -1.56 19.88
N ARG A 124 -3.75 -2.17 19.10
CA ARG A 124 -3.58 -3.54 18.58
C ARG A 124 -2.42 -3.69 17.60
N LEU A 125 -1.99 -2.61 16.95
CA LEU A 125 -0.81 -2.59 16.10
C LEU A 125 0.47 -2.50 16.94
N VAL A 126 0.46 -1.63 17.95
CA VAL A 126 1.60 -1.45 18.88
C VAL A 126 1.85 -2.73 19.68
N ALA A 127 0.79 -3.38 20.17
CA ALA A 127 0.87 -4.63 20.91
C ALA A 127 1.33 -5.83 20.05
N HIS A 128 1.34 -5.72 18.73
CA HIS A 128 1.80 -6.79 17.85
C HIS A 128 3.31 -6.65 17.61
N PRO A 129 4.16 -7.59 18.06
CA PRO A 129 5.60 -7.49 17.82
C PRO A 129 5.93 -7.58 16.32
N PRO A 130 7.07 -7.02 15.88
CA PRO A 130 8.05 -6.27 16.68
C PRO A 130 7.56 -4.86 17.05
N ASN A 131 8.17 -4.28 18.09
CA ASN A 131 8.04 -2.85 18.38
C ASN A 131 8.97 -2.07 17.44
N ASN A 132 8.43 -1.48 16.38
CA ASN A 132 9.19 -1.04 15.21
C ASN A 132 8.93 0.42 14.79
N TRP A 133 8.16 1.16 15.59
CA TRP A 133 7.77 2.53 15.22
C TRP A 133 8.96 3.49 15.10
N GLU A 134 9.96 3.39 15.98
CA GLU A 134 11.14 4.28 15.96
C GLU A 134 11.93 4.12 14.68
N ARG A 135 12.15 2.86 14.27
CA ARG A 135 12.85 2.52 13.03
C ARG A 135 12.12 3.09 11.82
N VAL A 136 10.79 2.94 11.78
CA VAL A 136 9.95 3.51 10.72
C VAL A 136 10.00 5.03 10.73
N ALA A 137 9.95 5.67 11.89
CA ALA A 137 10.05 7.12 12.04
C ALA A 137 11.37 7.66 11.48
N GLN A 138 12.49 7.05 11.88
CA GLN A 138 13.83 7.43 11.42
C GLN A 138 13.97 7.26 9.90
N ALA A 139 13.59 6.09 9.38
CA ALA A 139 13.69 5.81 7.95
C ALA A 139 12.75 6.71 7.11
N LEU A 140 11.57 7.05 7.64
CA LEU A 140 10.62 7.96 7.01
C LEU A 140 11.19 9.38 6.97
N ALA A 141 11.76 9.86 8.07
CA ALA A 141 12.42 11.17 8.13
C ALA A 141 13.56 11.28 7.10
N LEU A 142 14.40 10.24 6.99
CA LEU A 142 15.46 10.17 5.97
C LEU A 142 14.87 10.19 4.54
N SER A 143 13.83 9.39 4.30
CA SER A 143 13.15 9.33 2.99
C SER A 143 12.52 10.67 2.58
N ILE A 144 12.03 11.45 3.55
CA ILE A 144 11.51 12.81 3.34
C ILE A 144 12.65 13.77 3.03
N ALA A 145 13.76 13.68 3.78
CA ALA A 145 14.94 14.51 3.57
C ALA A 145 15.56 14.32 2.17
N ASP A 146 15.49 13.10 1.62
CA ASP A 146 15.90 12.82 0.24
C ASP A 146 15.04 13.53 -0.84
N GLY A 147 13.84 14.01 -0.47
CA GLY A 147 12.91 14.69 -1.37
C GLY A 147 12.23 13.77 -2.39
N GLU A 148 11.71 14.38 -3.47
CA GLU A 148 11.03 13.62 -4.52
C GLU A 148 11.99 12.66 -5.23
N LEU A 149 11.47 11.50 -5.65
CA LEU A 149 12.24 10.59 -6.50
C LEU A 149 12.57 11.34 -7.80
N LYS A 150 13.85 11.70 -7.97
CA LYS A 150 14.33 12.35 -9.19
C LYS A 150 14.27 11.35 -10.34
N GLY A 151 13.38 11.60 -11.28
CA GLY A 151 13.17 10.79 -12.47
C GLY A 151 11.99 9.83 -12.32
N THR A 152 11.12 9.82 -13.33
CA THR A 152 10.20 8.69 -13.56
C THR A 152 11.02 7.41 -13.50
N PRO A 153 10.54 6.32 -12.87
CA PRO A 153 11.20 5.03 -12.99
C PRO A 153 11.18 4.61 -14.47
N THR A 154 12.17 5.03 -15.24
CA THR A 154 12.45 4.46 -16.55
C THR A 154 13.02 3.10 -16.26
N ASN A 155 12.13 2.15 -16.02
CA ASN A 155 12.46 0.76 -15.91
C ASN A 155 13.04 0.36 -17.27
N ARG A 156 14.37 0.44 -17.44
CA ARG A 156 15.07 0.09 -18.68
C ARG A 156 14.80 -1.37 -19.12
N HIS A 157 14.18 -2.16 -18.25
CA HIS A 157 13.81 -3.55 -18.46
C HIS A 157 12.30 -3.78 -18.68
N TRP A 158 11.47 -2.73 -18.66
CA TRP A 158 10.04 -2.82 -18.97
C TRP A 158 9.70 -1.92 -20.16
N GLN A 159 9.59 -2.52 -21.33
CA GLN A 159 8.94 -1.89 -22.48
C GLN A 159 7.49 -2.37 -22.51
N PRO A 160 6.50 -1.46 -22.60
CA PRO A 160 5.14 -1.86 -22.95
C PRO A 160 5.24 -2.68 -24.23
N SER A 161 4.77 -3.92 -24.21
CA SER A 161 4.73 -4.77 -25.38
C SER A 161 4.01 -3.97 -26.47
N ALA A 162 4.76 -3.58 -27.50
CA ALA A 162 4.20 -2.86 -28.63
C ALA A 162 2.99 -3.66 -29.12
N THR A 163 1.86 -2.98 -29.18
CA THR A 163 0.62 -3.45 -29.78
C THR A 163 0.98 -4.22 -31.04
N SER A 164 0.72 -5.53 -31.04
CA SER A 164 0.78 -6.35 -32.25
C SER A 164 -0.33 -5.85 -33.18
N THR A 165 -0.06 -4.75 -33.88
CA THR A 165 -0.74 -4.43 -35.13
C THR A 165 -0.31 -5.52 -36.09
N ARG A 166 -1.10 -6.60 -36.15
CA ARG A 166 -0.98 -7.60 -37.21
C ARG A 166 -1.24 -6.89 -38.53
N GLU A 167 -0.18 -6.45 -39.19
CA GLU A 167 -0.23 -6.18 -40.62
C GLU A 167 -0.63 -7.47 -41.32
N ARG A 168 -1.78 -7.45 -42.00
CA ARG A 168 -2.18 -8.55 -42.88
C ARG A 168 -1.18 -8.60 -44.05
N PRO A 169 -0.64 -9.77 -44.41
CA PRO A 169 0.23 -9.88 -45.57
C PRO A 169 -0.56 -9.54 -46.84
N LYS A 170 0.02 -8.70 -47.69
CA LYS A 170 -0.46 -8.40 -49.03
C LYS A 170 -0.49 -9.71 -49.84
N LEU A 171 -1.67 -10.12 -50.28
CA LEU A 171 -1.83 -11.17 -51.28
C LEU A 171 -1.16 -10.71 -52.58
N TYR A 172 -0.17 -11.48 -53.04
CA TYR A 172 0.40 -11.35 -54.37
C TYR A 172 -0.70 -11.62 -55.41
N SER A 173 -0.95 -10.62 -56.26
CA SER A 173 -1.59 -10.79 -57.55
C SER A 173 -0.51 -11.14 -58.56
N GLN A 174 -0.48 -12.39 -59.04
CA GLN A 174 0.17 -12.73 -60.30
C GLN A 174 -0.92 -13.04 -61.33
N SER A 175 -0.82 -12.31 -62.45
CA SER A 175 -1.30 -12.61 -63.80
C SER A 175 -2.80 -12.66 -64.06
#